data_AF-X0TLT2-F1
#
_entry.id   AF-X0TLT2-F1
#
_cell.length_a   1.000
_cell.length_b   1.000
_cell.length_c   1.000
_cell.angle_alpha   90.00
_cell.angle_beta   90.00
_cell.angle_gamma   90.00
#
_symmetry.space_group_name_H-M   'P 1'
#
loop_
_entity.id
_entity.type
_entity.pdbx_description
1 polymer ?
#
loop_
_entity_poly.entity_id
_entity_poly.type
_entity_poly.pdbx_seq_one_letter_code
_entity_poly.pdbx_strand_id
1 'polypeptide(L)'
;DVRMPPGWDGIETIQELWKVQTDLQVVICTAFSDHSWSDVIRKFGKTEQLLILKKPFDIIEVQQLACSLTEKWNLLNNLDKMVKHRTEQIAQTRDLIVFALAGLTESRDQETG
;
A
#
# COMPACT_ATOMS: atom_id res chain seq x y z
N ASP A 1 17.73 7.46 -8.51
CA ASP A 1 18.20 7.68 -9.89
C ASP A 1 18.15 6.36 -10.63
N VAL A 2 17.92 6.32 -11.94
CA VAL A 2 17.99 5.06 -12.72
C VAL A 2 19.43 4.53 -12.77
N ARG A 3 20.42 5.38 -13.08
CA ARG A 3 21.82 4.93 -13.22
C ARG A 3 22.59 5.20 -11.92
N MET A 4 23.11 4.16 -11.28
CA MET A 4 23.88 4.26 -10.02
C MET A 4 25.14 3.36 -10.00
N PRO A 5 26.22 3.71 -10.70
CA PRO A 5 27.46 2.93 -10.68
C PRO A 5 28.37 3.23 -9.47
N PRO A 6 29.13 2.26 -8.92
CA PRO A 6 29.02 0.80 -9.09
C PRO A 6 28.02 0.18 -8.08
N GLY A 7 27.17 -0.74 -8.53
CA GLY A 7 26.19 -1.42 -7.67
C GLY A 7 24.85 -1.65 -8.37
N TRP A 8 23.78 -1.76 -7.58
CA TRP A 8 22.41 -1.82 -8.06
C TRP A 8 22.03 -0.53 -8.76
N ASP A 9 21.35 -0.65 -9.89
CA ASP A 9 20.68 0.47 -10.53
C ASP A 9 19.41 0.87 -9.76
N GLY A 10 18.74 1.94 -10.21
CA GLY A 10 17.52 2.41 -9.54
C GLY A 10 16.38 1.40 -9.58
N ILE A 11 16.33 0.56 -10.60
CA ILE A 11 15.29 -0.45 -10.80
C ILE A 11 15.51 -1.60 -9.83
N GLU A 12 16.72 -2.14 -9.76
CA GLU A 12 17.12 -3.19 -8.83
C GLU A 12 16.95 -2.72 -7.39
N THR A 13 17.32 -1.47 -7.09
CA THR A 13 17.10 -0.89 -5.76
C THR A 13 15.62 -0.89 -5.37
N ILE A 14 14.73 -0.50 -6.27
CA ILE A 14 13.28 -0.51 -6.02
C ILE A 14 12.77 -1.94 -5.80
N GLN A 15 13.24 -2.90 -6.60
CA GLN A 15 12.88 -4.30 -6.43
C GLN A 15 13.22 -4.82 -5.04
N GLU A 16 14.41 -4.53 -4.53
CA GLU A 16 14.85 -4.97 -3.21
C GLU A 16 14.12 -4.22 -2.09
N LEU A 17 13.85 -2.92 -2.24
CA LEU A 17 13.05 -2.16 -1.28
C LEU A 17 11.64 -2.73 -1.13
N TRP A 18 10.98 -3.06 -2.23
CA TRP A 18 9.61 -3.59 -2.20
C TRP A 18 9.50 -5.02 -1.67
N LYS A 19 10.58 -5.78 -1.60
CA LYS A 19 10.58 -7.07 -0.87
C LYS A 19 10.42 -6.88 0.64
N VAL A 20 10.88 -5.74 1.16
CA VAL A 20 10.84 -5.43 2.60
C VAL A 20 9.65 -4.54 2.94
N GLN A 21 9.26 -3.65 2.04
CA GLN A 21 8.19 -2.67 2.22
C GLN A 21 7.33 -2.58 0.95
N THR A 22 6.29 -3.40 0.85
CA THR A 22 5.47 -3.57 -0.37
C THR A 22 4.57 -2.37 -0.70
N ASP A 23 4.35 -1.47 0.26
CA ASP A 23 3.50 -0.27 0.14
C ASP A 23 4.31 1.03 -0.10
N LEU A 24 5.64 0.91 -0.23
CA LEU A 24 6.55 2.05 -0.36
C LEU A 24 6.25 2.84 -1.64
N GLN A 25 5.95 4.12 -1.47
CA GLN A 25 5.84 5.05 -2.59
C GLN A 25 7.22 5.48 -3.09
N VAL A 26 7.44 5.43 -4.39
CA VAL A 26 8.74 5.69 -5.02
C VAL A 26 8.61 6.68 -6.17
N VAL A 27 9.58 7.60 -6.26
CA VAL A 27 9.84 8.38 -7.48
C VAL A 27 11.18 7.96 -8.04
N ILE A 28 11.22 7.58 -9.32
CA ILE A 28 12.46 7.33 -10.05
C ILE A 28 12.72 8.43 -11.06
N CYS A 29 13.94 8.97 -11.07
CA CYS A 29 14.33 10.00 -12.03
C CYS A 29 15.17 9.45 -13.18
N THR A 30 14.85 9.85 -14.42
CA THR A 30 15.44 9.30 -15.66
C THR A 30 15.64 10.36 -16.74
N ALA A 31 16.61 10.19 -17.64
CA ALA A 31 16.84 11.08 -18.80
C ALA A 31 16.13 10.62 -20.10
N PHE A 32 15.24 9.62 -20.03
CA PHE A 32 14.44 9.05 -21.16
C PHE A 32 15.23 8.33 -22.28
N SER A 33 16.49 8.68 -22.53
CA SER A 33 17.38 7.93 -23.45
C SER A 33 17.71 6.52 -22.96
N ASP A 34 17.43 6.27 -21.68
CA ASP A 34 17.63 5.00 -21.03
C ASP A 34 16.32 4.22 -21.17
N HIS A 35 16.37 3.05 -21.83
CA HIS A 35 15.29 2.08 -22.16
C HIS A 35 14.31 1.67 -21.02
N SER A 36 14.37 2.38 -19.91
CA SER A 36 13.77 2.17 -18.60
C SER A 36 12.26 2.04 -18.56
N TRP A 37 11.44 2.78 -19.33
CA TRP A 37 9.99 2.76 -19.05
C TRP A 37 9.30 1.43 -19.42
N SER A 38 9.58 0.90 -20.61
CA SER A 38 9.06 -0.41 -21.01
C SER A 38 9.61 -1.52 -20.11
N ASP A 39 10.84 -1.39 -19.63
CA ASP A 39 11.46 -2.33 -18.69
C ASP A 39 10.85 -2.24 -17.29
N VAL A 40 10.53 -1.03 -16.82
CA VAL A 40 9.82 -0.74 -15.56
C VAL A 40 8.44 -1.36 -15.60
N ILE A 41 7.64 -1.11 -16.65
CA ILE A 41 6.31 -1.73 -16.80
C ILE A 41 6.43 -3.25 -16.86
N ARG A 42 7.42 -3.79 -17.58
CA ARG A 42 7.60 -5.25 -17.67
C ARG A 42 7.97 -5.86 -16.32
N LYS A 43 8.83 -5.21 -15.53
CA LYS A 43 9.32 -5.73 -14.25
C LYS A 43 8.30 -5.55 -13.11
N PHE A 44 7.59 -4.42 -13.08
CA PHE A 44 6.73 -4.04 -11.95
C PHE A 44 5.24 -4.04 -12.26
N GLY A 45 4.86 -4.19 -13.53
CA GLY A 45 3.48 -4.01 -13.98
C GLY A 45 3.03 -2.56 -13.93
N LYS A 46 1.72 -2.34 -14.08
CA LYS A 46 1.10 -1.04 -13.82
C LYS A 46 0.91 -0.90 -12.31
N THR A 47 1.69 -0.03 -11.69
CA THR A 47 1.59 0.28 -10.26
C THR A 47 1.47 1.79 -10.06
N GLU A 48 0.60 2.18 -9.12
CA GLU A 48 0.43 3.57 -8.70
C GLU A 48 1.44 3.99 -7.64
N GLN A 49 2.30 3.07 -7.21
CA GLN A 49 3.31 3.29 -6.17
C GLN A 49 4.65 3.78 -6.75
N LEU A 50 4.77 3.86 -8.08
CA LEU A 50 5.96 4.32 -8.77
C LEU A 50 5.63 5.47 -9.72
N LEU A 51 6.25 6.63 -9.48
CA LEU A 51 6.22 7.78 -10.38
C LEU A 51 7.57 7.98 -11.05
N ILE A 52 7.53 8.57 -12.25
CA ILE A 52 8.72 8.90 -13.02
C ILE A 52 8.88 10.41 -13.08
N LEU A 53 10.09 10.88 -12.74
CA LEU A 53 10.49 12.27 -12.89
C LEU A 53 11.55 12.39 -14.00
N LYS A 54 11.21 13.05 -15.11
CA LYS A 54 12.13 13.20 -16.23
C LYS A 54 13.17 14.28 -15.94
N LYS A 55 14.43 14.02 -16.28
CA LYS A 55 15.53 14.99 -16.23
C LYS A 55 15.60 15.84 -17.52
N PRO A 56 15.99 17.13 -17.42
CA PRO A 56 16.11 17.90 -16.17
C PRO A 56 14.73 18.20 -15.58
N PHE A 57 14.65 18.29 -14.25
CA PHE A 57 13.45 18.62 -13.50
C PHE A 57 13.68 19.83 -12.59
N ASP A 58 12.62 20.52 -12.23
CA ASP A 58 12.61 21.61 -11.25
C ASP A 58 12.56 21.08 -9.81
N ILE A 59 13.07 21.87 -8.87
CA ILE A 59 12.96 21.60 -7.42
C ILE A 59 11.49 21.52 -7.01
N ILE A 60 10.62 22.37 -7.60
CA ILE A 60 9.19 22.39 -7.30
C ILE A 60 8.55 21.04 -7.65
N GLU A 61 8.94 20.40 -8.76
CA GLU A 61 8.40 19.08 -9.15
C GLU A 61 8.76 18.03 -8.10
N VAL A 62 10.01 18.02 -7.63
CA VAL A 62 10.46 17.09 -6.58
C VAL A 62 9.69 17.32 -5.29
N GLN A 63 9.52 18.58 -4.87
CA GLN A 63 8.78 18.93 -3.66
C GLN A 63 7.31 18.51 -3.75
N GLN A 64 6.65 18.79 -4.87
CA GLN A 64 5.26 18.41 -5.08
C GLN A 64 5.08 16.90 -5.04
N LEU A 65 5.97 16.15 -5.69
CA LEU A 65 5.93 14.68 -5.67
C LEU A 65 6.17 14.13 -4.27
N ALA A 66 7.16 14.64 -3.55
CA ALA A 66 7.46 14.22 -2.19
C ALA A 66 6.28 14.48 -1.24
N CYS A 67 5.71 15.69 -1.27
CA CYS A 67 4.54 16.04 -0.46
C CYS A 67 3.33 15.14 -0.82
N SER A 68 3.05 14.99 -2.11
CA SER A 68 1.87 14.23 -2.57
C SER A 68 1.95 12.75 -2.20
N LEU A 69 3.11 12.11 -2.39
CA LEU A 69 3.30 10.70 -2.07
C LEU A 69 3.35 10.44 -0.56
N THR A 70 3.92 11.36 0.21
CA THR A 70 3.92 11.26 1.68
C THR A 70 2.49 11.33 2.21
N GLU A 71 1.68 12.26 1.72
CA GLU A 71 0.29 12.37 2.14
C GLU A 71 -0.54 11.16 1.69
N LYS A 72 -0.33 10.68 0.45
CA LYS A 72 -0.94 9.44 -0.04
C LYS A 72 -0.63 8.26 0.90
N TRP A 73 0.62 8.11 1.30
CA TRP A 73 1.04 7.04 2.21
C TRP A 73 0.37 7.18 3.59
N ASN A 74 0.32 8.38 4.16
CA ASN A 74 -0.37 8.62 5.43
C ASN A 74 -1.86 8.29 5.36
N LEU A 75 -2.54 8.73 4.30
CA LEU A 75 -3.97 8.48 4.10
C LEU A 75 -4.28 6.98 3.97
N LEU A 76 -3.47 6.24 3.19
CA LEU A 76 -3.64 4.79 3.04
C LEU A 76 -3.44 4.05 4.36
N ASN A 77 -2.42 4.41 5.14
CA ASN A 77 -2.19 3.80 6.45
C ASN A 77 -3.28 4.12 7.46
N ASN A 78 -3.79 5.35 7.46
CA ASN A 78 -4.90 5.74 8.32
C ASN A 78 -6.18 5.00 7.93
N LEU A 79 -6.43 4.85 6.63
CA LEU A 79 -7.56 4.09 6.12
C LEU A 79 -7.49 2.63 6.54
N ASP A 80 -6.33 1.98 6.39
CA ASP A 80 -6.13 0.59 6.79
C ASP A 80 -6.38 0.38 8.29
N LYS A 81 -5.85 1.28 9.14
CA LYS A 81 -6.12 1.26 10.58
C LYS A 81 -7.61 1.42 10.90
N MET A 82 -8.30 2.34 10.23
CA MET A 82 -9.74 2.55 10.43
C MET A 82 -10.55 1.32 9.99
N VAL A 83 -10.23 0.75 8.83
CA VAL A 83 -10.89 -0.45 8.31
C VAL A 83 -10.69 -1.60 9.29
N LYS A 84 -9.45 -1.87 9.72
CA LYS A 84 -9.13 -2.92 10.68
C LYS A 84 -9.91 -2.75 11.99
N HIS A 85 -9.89 -1.55 12.56
CA HIS A 85 -10.61 -1.25 13.80
C HIS A 85 -12.12 -1.48 13.65
N ARG A 86 -12.72 -1.06 12.53
CA ARG A 86 -14.14 -1.28 12.25
C ARG A 86 -14.46 -2.76 12.05
N THR A 87 -13.62 -3.50 11.33
CA THR A 87 -13.79 -4.93 11.13
C THR A 87 -13.74 -5.70 12.46
N GLU A 88 -12.83 -5.32 13.38
CA GLU A 88 -12.75 -5.89 14.73
C GLU A 88 -14.02 -5.60 15.56
N GLN A 89 -14.54 -4.37 15.52
CA GLN A 89 -15.78 -4.02 16.21
C GLN A 89 -16.99 -4.82 15.68
N ILE A 90 -17.06 -5.00 14.35
CA ILE A 90 -18.13 -5.78 13.72
C ILE A 90 -18.01 -7.26 14.11
N ALA A 91 -16.81 -7.82 14.12
CA ALA A 91 -16.58 -9.20 14.53
C ALA A 91 -16.99 -9.44 16.00
N GLN A 92 -16.58 -8.55 16.91
CA GLN A 92 -16.97 -8.63 18.32
C GLN A 92 -18.48 -8.54 18.52
N THR A 93 -19.14 -7.61 17.81
CA THR A 93 -20.60 -7.47 17.88
C THR A 93 -21.30 -8.73 17.35
N ARG A 94 -20.79 -9.31 16.26
CA ARG A 94 -21.29 -10.57 15.70
C ARG A 94 -21.17 -11.71 16.71
N ASP A 95 -20.02 -11.85 17.37
CA ASP A 95 -19.78 -12.93 18.33
C ASP A 95 -20.71 -12.82 19.55
N LEU A 96 -20.93 -11.60 20.05
CA LEU A 96 -21.88 -11.35 21.15
C LEU A 96 -23.33 -11.73 20.76
N ILE A 97 -23.75 -11.37 19.54
CA ILE A 97 -25.09 -11.72 19.04
C ILE A 97 -25.23 -13.24 18.90
N VAL A 98 -24.23 -13.93 18.34
CA VAL A 98 -24.26 -15.38 18.20
C VAL A 98 -24.34 -16.07 19.57
N PHE A 99 -23.55 -15.59 20.54
CA PHE A 99 -23.59 -16.12 21.90
C PHE A 99 -24.96 -15.93 22.57
N ALA A 100 -25.54 -14.73 22.45
CA ALA A 100 -26.87 -14.45 23.01
C ALA A 100 -27.97 -15.30 22.36
N LEU A 101 -27.91 -15.50 21.03
CA LEU A 101 -28.87 -16.35 20.32
C LEU A 101 -28.76 -17.82 20.74
N ALA A 102 -27.54 -18.34 20.93
CA ALA A 102 -27.33 -19.70 21.41
C ALA A 102 -27.96 -19.94 22.80
N GLY A 103 -27.78 -19.01 23.73
CA GLY A 103 -28.39 -19.09 25.06
C GLY A 103 -29.93 -19.01 25.03
N LEU A 104 -30.51 -18.23 24.10
CA LEU A 104 -31.96 -18.15 23.92
C LEU A 104 -32.55 -19.42 23.29
N THR A 105 -31.82 -20.09 22.38
CA THR A 105 -32.25 -21.38 21.82
C THR A 105 -32.21 -22.49 22.87
N GLU A 106 -31.18 -22.55 23.71
CA GLU A 106 -31.08 -23.54 24.79
C GLU A 106 -32.18 -23.36 25.86
N SER A 107 -32.54 -22.11 26.16
CA SER A 107 -33.62 -21.80 27.11
C SER A 107 -35.01 -22.18 26.58
N ARG A 108 -35.22 -22.12 25.26
CA ARG A 108 -36.48 -22.52 24.61
C ARG A 108 -36.71 -24.03 24.59
N ASP A 109 -35.63 -24.82 24.52
CA ASP A 109 -35.71 -26.28 24.53
C ASP A 109 -36.03 -26.85 25.91
N GLN A 110 -35.77 -26.10 27.00
CA GLN A 110 -36.14 -26.51 28.37
C GLN A 110 -37.60 -26.26 28.76
N GLU A 111 -38.30 -25.35 28.08
CA GLU A 111 -39.72 -25.04 28.36
C GLU A 111 -40.70 -25.88 27.51
N THR A 112 -40.22 -26.62 26.50
CA THR A 112 -41.06 -27.42 25.59
C THR A 112 -40.93 -28.94 25.76
N GLY A 113 -40.14 -29.42 26.73
CA GLY A 113 -40.02 -30.84 27.11
C GLY A 113 -40.74 -31.17 28.40
#